data_AF-A0A812EUI1-F1
#
_entry.id   AF-A0A812EUI1-F1
#
_cell.length_a   1.000
_cell.length_b   1.000
_cell.length_c   1.000
_cell.angle_alpha   90.00
_cell.angle_beta   90.00
_cell.angle_gamma   90.00
#
_symmetry.space_group_name_H-M   'P 1'
#
loop_
_entity.id
_entity.type
_entity.pdbx_description
1 polymer ?
#
loop_
_entity_poly.entity_id
_entity_poly.type
_entity_poly.pdbx_seq_one_letter_code
_entity_poly.pdbx_strand_id
1 'polypeptide(L)' 'MIFATTEYVEKTIRCPYCDSQFQNKEELSKHIDRIHDGSGLLEGDTRRF' A
#
# COMPACT_ATOMS: atom_id res chain seq x y z
N MET A 1 2.49 -31.27 -14.45
CA MET A 1 1.36 -30.35 -14.20
C MET A 1 1.90 -28.95 -14.26
N ILE A 2 1.37 -28.18 -15.22
CA ILE A 2 1.76 -26.83 -15.60
C ILE A 2 1.38 -25.84 -14.50
N PHE A 3 2.36 -25.29 -13.78
CA PHE A 3 2.17 -24.02 -13.09
C PHE A 3 3.44 -23.19 -13.29
N ALA A 4 3.68 -22.82 -14.56
CA ALA A 4 4.52 -21.67 -14.86
C ALA A 4 3.76 -20.42 -14.39
N THR A 5 3.73 -20.17 -13.09
CA THR A 5 3.34 -18.87 -12.56
C THR A 5 4.53 -17.97 -12.76
N THR A 6 4.59 -17.38 -13.96
CA THR A 6 5.32 -16.14 -14.20
C THR A 6 5.04 -15.22 -13.02
N GLU A 7 6.03 -15.07 -12.14
CA GLU A 7 6.01 -14.14 -11.02
C GLU A 7 6.13 -12.73 -11.62
N TYR A 8 5.06 -12.29 -12.28
CA TYR A 8 4.91 -10.92 -12.71
C TYR A 8 4.70 -10.11 -11.44
N VAL A 9 5.81 -9.67 -10.84
CA VAL A 9 5.81 -8.73 -9.73
C VAL A 9 5.39 -7.39 -10.33
N GLU A 10 4.09 -7.26 -10.58
CA GLU A 10 3.44 -5.96 -10.69
C GLU A 10 3.90 -5.18 -9.47
N LYS A 11 4.44 -3.98 -9.66
CA LYS A 11 4.85 -3.09 -8.57
C LYS A 11 3.60 -2.57 -7.85
N THR A 12 2.84 -3.48 -7.27
CA THR A 12 1.68 -3.20 -6.45
C THR A 12 2.17 -3.02 -5.03
N ILE A 13 1.62 -2.00 -4.38
CA ILE A 13 1.84 -1.72 -2.97
C ILE A 13 0.73 -2.47 -2.24
N ARG A 14 1.14 -3.47 -1.45
CA ARG A 14 0.22 -4.17 -0.55
C ARG A 14 -0.02 -3.30 0.68
N CYS A 15 -1.27 -3.26 1.13
CA CYS A 15 -1.58 -2.62 2.40
C CYS A 15 -0.91 -3.39 3.56
N PRO A 16 -0.32 -2.72 4.56
CA PRO A 16 0.23 -3.39 5.73
C PRO A 16 -0.86 -3.81 6.74
N TYR A 17 -2.05 -3.20 6.66
CA TYR A 17 -3.17 -3.46 7.57
C TYR A 17 -4.15 -4.50 7.03
N CYS A 18 -4.12 -4.78 5.73
CA CYS A 18 -4.93 -5.80 5.09
C CYS A 18 -4.21 -6.37 3.87
N ASP A 19 -4.60 -7.53 3.37
CA ASP A 19 -3.91 -8.17 2.26
C ASP A 19 -4.19 -7.55 0.87
N SER A 20 -4.84 -6.37 0.83
CA SER A 20 -5.22 -5.69 -0.41
C SER A 20 -4.02 -5.13 -1.16
N GLN A 21 -4.01 -5.29 -2.49
CA GLN A 21 -2.94 -4.86 -3.38
C GLN A 21 -3.40 -3.66 -4.23
N PHE A 22 -2.57 -2.62 -4.29
CA PHE A 22 -2.88 -1.39 -5.01
C PHE A 22 -1.76 -1.06 -6.00
N GLN A 23 -2.08 -0.50 -7.16
CA GLN A 23 -1.05 -0.15 -8.15
C GLN A 23 -0.32 1.15 -7.82
N ASN A 24 -0.88 2.00 -6.96
CA ASN A 24 -0.37 3.34 -6.68
C ASN A 24 -0.53 3.70 -5.20
N LYS A 25 0.35 4.58 -4.71
CA LYS A 25 0.31 5.06 -3.32
C LYS A 25 -0.93 5.88 -3.01
N GLU A 26 -1.48 6.59 -4.00
CA GLU A 26 -2.71 7.40 -3.82
C GLU A 26 -3.91 6.51 -3.49
N GLU A 27 -4.07 5.41 -4.23
CA GLU A 27 -5.16 4.44 -4.01
C GLU A 27 -4.98 3.70 -2.69
N LEU A 28 -3.74 3.33 -2.32
CA LEU A 28 -3.46 2.79 -1.01
C LEU A 28 -3.76 3.82 0.11
N SER A 29 -3.44 5.09 -0.09
CA SER A 29 -3.68 6.15 0.90
C SER A 29 -5.17 6.35 1.14
N LYS A 30 -5.97 6.42 0.06
CA LYS A 30 -7.45 6.48 0.15
C LYS A 30 -8.01 5.21 0.78
N HIS A 31 -7.45 4.05 0.47
CA HIS A 31 -7.85 2.78 1.08
C HIS A 31 -7.61 2.81 2.60
N ILE A 32 -6.41 3.21 3.03
CA ILE A 32 -6.05 3.30 4.44
C ILE A 32 -6.93 4.35 5.14
N ASP A 33 -7.19 5.49 4.51
CA ASP A 33 -8.07 6.53 5.06
C ASP A 33 -9.52 6.07 5.20
N ARG A 34 -10.06 5.30 4.24
CA ARG A 34 -11.48 4.89 4.26
C ARG A 34 -11.74 3.58 5.01
N ILE A 35 -10.80 2.65 4.98
CA ILE A 35 -10.96 1.30 5.55
C ILE A 35 -10.24 1.21 6.89
N HIS A 36 -9.09 1.87 7.00
CA HIS A 36 -8.26 1.81 8.20
C HIS A 36 -8.28 3.13 9.00
N ASP A 37 -9.01 4.17 8.55
CA ASP A 37 -9.38 5.46 9.19
C ASP A 37 -8.26 6.22 9.95
N GLY A 38 -7.03 5.73 9.96
CA GLY A 38 -6.11 6.03 11.05
C GLY A 38 -4.64 5.79 10.74
N SER A 39 -4.21 5.90 9.48
CA SER A 39 -2.77 5.85 9.15
C SER A 39 -2.32 6.79 8.04
N GLY A 40 -3.11 7.83 7.75
CA GLY A 40 -2.69 8.93 6.87
C GLY A 40 -1.57 9.82 7.45
N LEU A 41 -1.24 9.69 8.74
CA LEU A 41 -0.13 10.41 9.36
C LEU A 41 1.11 9.52 9.42
N LEU A 42 1.78 9.38 8.27
CA LEU A 42 3.23 9.29 8.32
C LEU A 42 3.65 10.72 8.59
N GLU A 43 3.84 11.04 9.87
CA GLU A 43 4.36 12.31 10.32
C GLU A 43 5.72 12.53 9.68
N GLY A 44 5.70 13.22 8.53
CA GLY A 44 6.86 13.70 7.80
C GLY A 44 7.31 15.08 8.27
N ASP A 45 6.88 15.53 9.44
CA ASP A 45 7.23 16.84 10.00
C ASP A 45 7.73 16.71 11.43
N THR A 46 9.04 16.47 11.58
CA THR A 46 9.89 17.24 12.51
C THR A 46 11.36 16.80 12.42
N ARG A 47 12.11 17.42 11.50
CA ARG A 47 13.42 18.01 11.87
C ARG A 47 13.51 19.42 11.29
N ARG A 48 12.78 20.29 11.97
CA ARG A 48 13.03 21.73 12.10
C ARG A 48 14.53 21.93 12.38
N PHE A 49 15.26 22.54 11.45
CA PHE A 49 16.48 23.29 11.72
C PHE A 49 16.13 24.76 11.66
#